data_AF-A0A6B3HJ42-F1
#
_entry.id   AF-A0A6B3HJ42-F1
#
_cell.length_a   1.000
_cell.length_b   1.000
_cell.length_c   1.000
_cell.angle_alpha   90.00
_cell.angle_beta   90.00
_cell.angle_gamma   90.00
#
_symmetry.space_group_name_H-M   'P 1'
#
loop_
_entity.id
_entity.type
_entity.pdbx_description
1 polymer ?
#
loop_
_entity_poly.entity_id
_entity_poly.type
_entity_poly.pdbx_seq_one_letter_code
_entity_poly.pdbx_strand_id
1 'polypeptide(L)' 'GATLTIRRFPRSFTLQEMIGFGSLDEQMLILLAGLVQAKLNIIVSGATGTGKTTLLNALSGLIPNTERIVTIEDSAELQ' A
#
# COMPACT_ATOMS: atom_id res chain seq x y z
N GLY A 1 -30.10 18.32 -13.72
CA GLY A 1 -29.89 17.14 -14.58
C GLY A 1 -29.07 16.11 -13.82
N ALA A 2 -29.01 14.86 -14.28
CA ALA A 2 -28.17 13.84 -13.66
C ALA A 2 -26.68 14.14 -13.89
N THR A 3 -25.84 13.76 -12.91
CA THR A 3 -24.36 13.94 -12.95
C THR A 3 -23.68 12.60 -12.66
N LEU A 4 -22.61 12.29 -13.41
CA LEU A 4 -21.80 11.08 -13.26
C LEU A 4 -20.35 11.46 -12.93
N THR A 5 -19.71 10.73 -12.01
CA THR A 5 -18.29 10.85 -11.70
C THR A 5 -17.61 9.49 -11.82
N ILE A 6 -16.50 9.44 -12.56
CA ILE A 6 -15.71 8.22 -12.77
C ILE A 6 -14.41 8.38 -11.98
N ARG A 7 -14.13 7.43 -11.08
CA ARG A 7 -12.84 7.33 -10.36
C ARG A 7 -12.06 6.16 -10.95
N ARG A 8 -10.87 6.43 -11.49
CA ARG A 8 -9.95 5.38 -11.98
C ARG A 8 -8.96 5.04 -10.88
N PHE A 9 -8.75 3.75 -10.65
CA PHE A 9 -7.74 3.25 -9.72
C PHE A 9 -6.48 2.90 -10.53
N PRO A 10 -5.32 3.52 -10.23
CA PRO A 10 -4.07 3.18 -10.89
C PRO A 10 -3.59 1.79 -10.45
N ARG A 11 -2.58 1.25 -11.14
CA ARG A 11 -1.84 0.08 -10.65
C ARG A 11 -1.20 0.37 -9.29
N SER A 12 -0.97 -0.68 -8.49
CA SER A 12 -0.11 -0.58 -7.32
C SER A 12 1.33 -0.22 -7.70
N PHE A 13 1.98 0.58 -6.85
CA PHE A 13 3.41 0.89 -6.97
C PHE A 13 4.23 -0.09 -6.13
N THR A 14 5.43 -0.40 -6.59
CA THR A 14 6.40 -1.16 -5.78
C THR A 14 7.12 -0.24 -4.81
N LEU A 15 7.68 -0.79 -3.72
CA LEU A 15 8.50 -0.01 -2.79
C LEU A 15 9.74 0.60 -3.48
N GLN A 16 10.30 -0.09 -4.46
CA GLN A 16 11.42 0.42 -5.26
C GLN A 16 11.03 1.65 -6.09
N GLU A 17 9.83 1.65 -6.68
CA GLU A 17 9.30 2.83 -7.37
C GLU A 17 9.10 4.00 -6.40
N MET A 18 8.62 3.72 -5.18
CA MET A 18 8.44 4.74 -4.14
C MET A 18 9.77 5.35 -3.67
N ILE A 19 10.88 4.60 -3.68
CA ILE A 19 12.23 5.16 -3.50
C ILE A 19 12.58 6.09 -4.66
N GLY A 20 12.30 5.68 -5.90
CA GLY A 20 12.51 6.51 -7.09
C GLY A 20 11.72 7.84 -7.04
N PHE A 21 10.56 7.86 -6.38
CA PHE A 21 9.77 9.07 -6.13
C PHE A 21 10.26 9.90 -4.93
N GLY A 22 11.24 9.42 -4.17
CA GLY A 22 11.69 10.06 -2.92
C GLY A 22 10.67 10.01 -1.78
N SER A 23 9.69 9.10 -1.87
CA SER A 23 8.68 8.92 -0.80
C SER A 23 9.21 8.13 0.38
N LEU A 24 10.20 7.27 0.14
CA LEU A 24 10.88 6.40 1.11
C LEU A 24 12.37 6.38 0.75
N ASP A 25 13.23 6.05 1.71
CA ASP A 25 14.63 5.71 1.44
C ASP A 25 14.88 4.19 1.58
N GLU A 26 16.09 3.75 1.24
CA GLU A 26 16.47 2.34 1.32
C GLU A 26 16.41 1.79 2.75
N GLN A 27 16.74 2.61 3.76
CA GLN A 27 16.72 2.18 5.15
C GLN A 27 15.29 1.88 5.60
N MET A 28 14.34 2.73 5.23
CA MET A 28 12.92 2.54 5.51
C MET A 28 12.36 1.31 4.79
N LEU A 29 12.78 1.04 3.55
CA LEU A 29 12.39 -0.18 2.85
C LEU A 29 12.84 -1.43 3.60
N ILE A 30 14.11 -1.49 4.03
CA ILE A 30 14.66 -2.64 4.75
C ILE A 30 13.89 -2.86 6.06
N LEU A 31 13.64 -1.79 6.81
CA LEU A 31 12.86 -1.85 8.05
C LEU A 31 11.47 -2.41 7.78
N LEU A 32 10.70 -1.77 6.89
CA LEU A 32 9.32 -2.15 6.59
C LEU A 32 9.20 -3.57 6.06
N ALA A 33 10.13 -3.98 5.18
CA ALA A 33 10.19 -5.35 4.68
C ALA A 33 10.42 -6.35 5.83
N GLY A 34 11.34 -6.04 6.74
CA GLY A 34 11.56 -6.83 7.95
C GLY A 34 10.30 -6.95 8.82
N LEU A 35 9.56 -5.86 9.01
CA LEU A 35 8.32 -5.87 9.82
C LEU A 35 7.23 -6.73 9.19
N VAL A 36 7.06 -6.67 7.85
CA VAL A 36 6.09 -7.49 7.12
C VAL A 36 6.46 -8.98 7.21
N GLN A 37 7.74 -9.32 6.97
CA GLN A 37 8.21 -10.71 7.07
C GLN A 37 8.11 -11.26 8.50
N ALA A 38 8.31 -10.40 9.51
CA ALA A 38 8.12 -10.74 10.92
C ALA A 38 6.64 -10.79 11.35
N LYS A 39 5.70 -10.50 10.44
CA LYS A 39 4.25 -10.51 10.68
C LYS A 39 3.82 -9.61 11.83
N LEU A 40 4.49 -8.47 11.98
CA LEU A 40 4.07 -7.48 12.96
C LEU A 40 2.82 -6.75 12.50
N ASN A 41 2.03 -6.31 13.48
CA ASN A 41 0.89 -5.44 13.22
C ASN A 41 1.40 -4.05 12.81
N ILE A 42 1.01 -3.57 11.63
CA ILE A 42 1.40 -2.27 11.09
C ILE A 42 0.14 -1.46 10.83
N ILE A 43 0.14 -0.20 11.29
CA ILE A 43 -0.92 0.78 10.99
C ILE A 43 -0.32 1.88 10.14
N VAL A 44 -0.88 2.11 8.95
CA VAL A 44 -0.50 3.21 8.07
C VAL A 44 -1.43 4.40 8.32
N SER A 45 -0.91 5.48 8.91
CA SER A 45 -1.69 6.67 9.30
C SER A 45 -1.22 7.94 8.58
N GLY A 46 -2.09 8.95 8.51
CA GLY A 46 -1.84 10.22 7.82
C GLY A 46 -3.12 10.91 7.32
N ALA A 47 -3.00 12.16 6.87
CA ALA A 47 -4.14 12.94 6.36
C ALA A 47 -4.74 12.34 5.07
N THR A 48 -5.92 12.83 4.66
CA THR A 48 -6.53 12.41 3.39
C THR A 48 -5.64 12.79 2.21
N GLY A 49 -5.46 11.87 1.26
CA GLY A 49 -4.66 12.11 0.05
C GLY A 49 -3.14 11.96 0.21
N THR A 50 -2.63 11.60 1.39
CA THR A 50 -1.17 11.46 1.62
C THR A 50 -0.57 10.11 1.23
N GLY A 51 -1.29 9.28 0.46
CA GLY A 51 -0.75 8.01 -0.05
C GLY A 51 -0.78 6.81 0.91
N LYS A 52 -1.65 6.83 1.95
CA LYS A 52 -1.78 5.69 2.89
C LYS A 52 -2.11 4.37 2.19
N THR A 53 -3.19 4.33 1.40
CA THR A 53 -3.58 3.12 0.66
C THR A 53 -2.49 2.70 -0.32
N THR A 54 -1.80 3.67 -0.93
CA THR A 54 -0.67 3.42 -1.83
C THR A 54 0.47 2.68 -1.11
N LEU A 55 0.88 3.15 0.07
CA LEU A 55 1.93 2.49 0.85
C LEU A 55 1.47 1.11 1.34
N LEU A 56 0.22 0.99 1.79
CA LEU A 56 -0.35 -0.28 2.24
C LEU A 56 -0.35 -1.32 1.11
N ASN A 57 -0.73 -0.95 -0.11
CA ASN A 57 -0.64 -1.78 -1.31
C ASN A 57 0.81 -2.18 -1.66
N ALA A 58 1.76 -1.27 -1.52
CA ALA A 58 3.16 -1.59 -1.77
C ALA A 58 3.71 -2.60 -0.74
N LEU A 59 3.28 -2.48 0.52
CA LEU A 59 3.65 -3.39 1.60
C LEU A 59 2.97 -4.76 1.48
N SER A 60 1.70 -4.81 1.04
CA SER A 60 0.99 -6.07 0.83
C SER A 60 1.68 -6.94 -0.23
N GLY A 61 2.32 -6.32 -1.22
CA GLY A 61 3.14 -7.02 -2.22
C GLY A 61 4.38 -7.73 -1.65
N LEU A 62 4.77 -7.47 -0.39
CA LEU A 62 5.83 -8.20 0.29
C LEU A 62 5.34 -9.44 1.05
N ILE A 63 4.03 -9.62 1.19
CA ILE A 63 3.46 -10.79 1.87
C ILE A 63 3.72 -12.03 0.99
N PRO A 64 4.29 -13.12 1.53
CA PRO A 64 4.55 -14.33 0.74
C PRO A 64 3.26 -14.91 0.13
N ASN A 65 3.32 -15.34 -1.13
CA ASN A 65 2.18 -15.90 -1.86
C ASN A 65 1.61 -17.20 -1.25
N THR A 66 2.32 -17.82 -0.31
CA THR A 66 1.86 -18.99 0.45
C THR A 66 0.93 -18.61 1.61
N GLU A 67 0.80 -17.33 1.93
CA GLU A 67 -0.04 -16.84 3.01
C GLU A 67 -1.44 -16.50 2.53
N ARG A 68 -2.42 -16.78 3.38
CA ARG A 68 -3.81 -16.39 3.13
C ARG A 68 -4.02 -14.95 3.57
N ILE A 69 -4.45 -14.10 2.65
CA ILE A 69 -4.80 -12.70 2.92
C ILE A 69 -6.33 -12.56 2.95
N VAL A 70 -6.84 -11.80 3.91
CA VAL A 70 -8.23 -11.38 3.99
C VAL A 70 -8.25 -9.85 4.05
N THR A 71 -8.91 -9.21 3.09
CA THR A 71 -9.12 -7.75 3.08
C THR A 71 -10.57 -7.44 3.46
N ILE A 72 -10.77 -6.34 4.18
CA ILE A 72 -12.09 -5.82 4.55
C ILE A 72 -12.09 -4.35 4.20
N GLU A 73 -12.85 -3.97 3.19
CA GLU A 73 -12.88 -2.62 2.63
C GLU A 73 -14.32 -2.23 2.28
N ASP A 74 -14.68 -0.96 2.52
CA ASP A 74 -15.96 -0.41 2.02
C ASP A 74 -15.97 -0.28 0.48
N SER A 75 -14.80 -0.05 -0.11
CA SER A 75 -14.57 -0.01 -1.54
C SER A 75 -13.22 -0.67 -1.81
N ALA A 76 -13.18 -1.64 -2.71
CA ALA A 76 -11.95 -2.37 -3.01
C ALA A 76 -10.90 -1.43 -3.62
N GLU A 77 -9.84 -1.15 -2.87
CA GLU A 77 -8.68 -0.36 -3.31
C GLU A 77 -7.38 -1.17 -3.28
N LEU A 78 -7.34 -2.31 -2.56
CA LEU A 78 -6.22 -3.25 -2.56
C LEU A 78 -6.19 -4.11 -3.83
N GLN A 79 -4.99 -4.28 -4.40
CA GLN A 79 -4.73 -5.09 -5.60
C GLN A 79 -3.73 -6.22 -5.33
#